data_AF-A0A7D4FYL1-F1
#
_entry.id   AF-A0A7D4FYL1-F1
#
_cell.length_a   1.000
_cell.length_b   1.000
_cell.length_c   1.000
_cell.angle_alpha   90.00
_cell.angle_beta   90.00
_cell.angle_gamma   90.00
#
_symmetry.space_group_name_H-M   'P 1'
#
loop_
_entity.id
_entity.type
_entity.pdbx_description
1 polymer ?
#
loop_
_entity_poly.entity_id
_entity_poly.type
_entity_poly.pdbx_seq_one_letter_code
_entity_poly.pdbx_strand_id
1 'polypeptide(L)'
;MAGKKQIKTALISVFHKDGLEDLLKKLDAEGVKFLSTGGTQEFIESLGYPCQKVEDVTSYPSILGGRVKTLHPKVFGGILSRRDNEGDQAQMQKYEIPFIDLVIVDLYPFEQTVASGASAEDIIEKIDIGGISLIRAGAKNFKDVVIVPSKAEYPVLLQILNTNGAHTDIEDRKMFAERAFGVSSHYDKAIHSWFATE
;
A
#
# COMPACT_ATOMS: atom_id res chain seq x y z
N MET A 1 8.58 7.48 22.83
CA MET A 1 9.29 6.66 21.82
C MET A 1 8.24 5.84 21.10
N ALA A 2 8.25 5.77 19.78
CA ALA A 2 7.24 4.99 19.07
C ALA A 2 7.48 3.50 19.35
N GLY A 3 6.72 2.95 20.29
CA GLY A 3 6.79 1.54 20.67
C GLY A 3 6.02 0.63 19.71
N LYS A 4 5.64 -0.53 20.24
CA LYS A 4 4.76 -1.52 19.61
C LYS A 4 3.46 -0.86 19.11
N LYS A 5 3.05 -1.12 17.88
CA LYS A 5 1.83 -0.58 17.24
C LYS A 5 0.96 -1.72 16.74
N GLN A 6 -0.34 -1.61 16.96
CA GLN A 6 -1.32 -2.56 16.43
C GLN A 6 -1.74 -2.15 15.02
N ILE A 7 -1.83 -3.12 14.12
CA ILE A 7 -2.44 -2.97 12.80
C ILE A 7 -3.95 -3.16 12.98
N LYS A 8 -4.75 -2.16 12.63
CA LYS A 8 -6.23 -2.20 12.73
C LYS A 8 -6.89 -2.08 11.36
N THR A 9 -6.27 -1.34 10.45
CA THR A 9 -6.73 -1.14 9.08
C THR A 9 -5.59 -1.36 8.10
N ALA A 10 -5.83 -2.19 7.08
CA ALA A 10 -4.91 -2.44 5.99
C ALA A 10 -5.47 -1.94 4.65
N LEU A 11 -4.75 -1.03 4.00
CA LEU A 11 -4.98 -0.66 2.61
C LEU A 11 -4.23 -1.62 1.70
N ILE A 12 -4.94 -2.36 0.85
CA ILE A 12 -4.37 -3.38 -0.03
C ILE A 12 -4.68 -3.01 -1.48
N SER A 13 -3.66 -2.77 -2.28
CA SER A 13 -3.78 -2.41 -3.69
C SER A 13 -2.68 -3.09 -4.48
N VAL A 14 -2.92 -4.33 -4.90
CA VAL A 14 -1.93 -5.13 -5.62
C VAL A 14 -2.39 -5.55 -7.02
N PHE A 15 -1.46 -5.63 -7.95
CA PHE A 15 -1.63 -6.23 -9.25
C PHE A 15 -1.58 -7.76 -9.13
N HIS A 16 -0.50 -8.30 -8.55
CA HIS A 16 -0.35 -9.75 -8.34
C HIS A 16 -0.95 -10.17 -6.99
N LYS A 17 -1.73 -11.25 -7.00
CA LYS A 17 -2.43 -11.76 -5.80
C LYS A 17 -1.79 -13.03 -5.23
N ASP A 18 -0.77 -13.56 -5.90
CA ASP A 18 -0.07 -14.78 -5.50
C ASP A 18 0.52 -14.63 -4.10
N GLY A 19 0.18 -15.55 -3.19
CA GLY A 19 0.68 -15.56 -1.81
C GLY A 19 0.03 -14.51 -0.88
N LEU A 20 -0.95 -13.73 -1.35
CA LEU A 20 -1.66 -12.77 -0.51
C LEU A 20 -2.65 -13.45 0.47
N GLU A 21 -3.16 -14.63 0.11
CA GLU A 21 -4.20 -15.35 0.86
C GLU A 21 -3.81 -15.62 2.32
N ASP A 22 -2.59 -16.09 2.57
CA ASP A 22 -2.13 -16.41 3.93
C ASP A 22 -2.04 -15.15 4.80
N LEU A 23 -1.65 -14.02 4.21
CA LEU A 23 -1.64 -12.73 4.90
C LEU A 23 -3.06 -12.27 5.21
N LEU A 24 -3.97 -12.32 4.24
CA LEU A 24 -5.37 -11.92 4.45
C LEU A 24 -6.02 -12.75 5.54
N LYS A 25 -5.86 -14.07 5.50
CA LYS A 25 -6.37 -14.98 6.51
C LYS A 25 -5.84 -14.65 7.90
N LYS A 26 -4.53 -14.39 8.02
CA LYS A 26 -3.93 -14.05 9.32
C LYS A 26 -4.39 -12.68 9.81
N LEU A 27 -4.46 -11.67 8.95
CA LEU A 27 -4.91 -10.32 9.29
C LEU A 27 -6.39 -10.31 9.70
N ASP A 28 -7.25 -11.04 8.98
CA ASP A 28 -8.68 -11.18 9.30
C ASP A 28 -8.89 -11.88 10.66
N ALA A 29 -8.14 -12.95 10.92
CA ALA A 29 -8.17 -13.65 12.22
C ALA A 29 -7.76 -12.75 13.40
N GLU A 30 -6.99 -11.69 13.15
CA GLU A 30 -6.59 -10.68 14.14
C GLU A 30 -7.55 -9.47 14.18
N GLY A 31 -8.64 -9.49 13.39
CA GLY A 31 -9.65 -8.44 13.33
C GLY A 31 -9.24 -7.20 12.54
N VAL A 32 -8.26 -7.30 11.65
CA VAL A 32 -7.83 -6.18 10.80
C VAL A 32 -8.88 -5.91 9.73
N LYS A 33 -9.28 -4.65 9.59
CA LYS A 33 -10.20 -4.21 8.54
C LYS A 33 -9.47 -4.01 7.22
N PHE A 34 -10.05 -4.51 6.13
CA PHE A 34 -9.50 -4.31 4.79
C PHE A 34 -10.13 -3.12 4.09
N LEU A 35 -9.27 -2.34 3.43
CA LEU A 35 -9.61 -1.26 2.52
C LEU A 35 -8.95 -1.56 1.17
N SER A 36 -9.71 -1.60 0.09
CA SER A 36 -9.18 -1.93 -1.23
C SER A 36 -10.01 -1.32 -2.38
N THR A 37 -9.59 -1.55 -3.61
CA THR A 37 -10.25 -1.06 -4.84
C THR A 37 -10.08 -2.07 -5.98
N GLY A 38 -11.05 -2.09 -6.89
CA GLY A 38 -11.03 -2.89 -8.12
C GLY A 38 -10.82 -4.39 -7.88
N GLY A 39 -10.05 -5.04 -8.73
CA GLY A 39 -9.85 -6.49 -8.68
C GLY A 39 -9.19 -7.02 -7.41
N THR A 40 -8.57 -6.17 -6.58
CA THR A 40 -8.03 -6.59 -5.27
C THR A 40 -9.14 -6.70 -4.23
N GLN A 41 -10.11 -5.79 -4.25
CA GLN A 41 -11.30 -5.86 -3.41
C GLN A 41 -12.12 -7.11 -3.76
N GLU A 42 -12.38 -7.35 -5.04
CA GLU A 42 -13.10 -8.54 -5.52
C GLU A 42 -12.41 -9.84 -5.08
N PHE A 43 -11.08 -9.87 -5.14
CA PHE A 43 -10.31 -11.02 -4.66
C PHE A 43 -10.47 -11.26 -3.15
N ILE A 44 -10.33 -10.23 -2.33
CA ILE A 44 -10.50 -10.32 -0.87
C ILE A 44 -11.91 -10.83 -0.52
N GLU A 45 -12.94 -10.29 -1.17
CA GLU A 45 -14.33 -10.69 -0.95
C GLU A 45 -14.62 -12.11 -1.43
N SER A 46 -14.01 -12.56 -2.53
CA SER A 46 -14.15 -13.93 -3.02
C SER A 46 -13.60 -14.99 -2.05
N LEU A 47 -12.67 -14.59 -1.17
CA LEU A 47 -12.17 -15.43 -0.07
C LEU A 47 -13.08 -15.39 1.17
N GLY A 48 -14.16 -14.60 1.14
CA GLY A 48 -15.14 -14.48 2.22
C GLY A 48 -14.82 -13.39 3.25
N TYR A 49 -13.82 -12.54 3.00
CA TYR A 49 -13.42 -11.48 3.93
C TYR A 49 -14.12 -10.15 3.62
N PRO A 50 -14.62 -9.43 4.65
CA PRO A 50 -15.22 -8.12 4.44
C PRO A 50 -14.16 -7.10 4.01
N CYS A 51 -14.44 -6.37 2.92
CA CYS A 51 -13.55 -5.33 2.42
C CYS A 51 -14.31 -4.03 2.19
N GLN A 52 -13.83 -2.93 2.77
CA GLN A 52 -14.34 -1.60 2.45
C GLN A 52 -13.75 -1.12 1.13
N LYS A 53 -14.54 -0.43 0.31
CA LYS A 53 -14.07 0.19 -0.93
C LYS A 53 -13.40 1.53 -0.64
N VAL A 54 -12.28 1.80 -1.30
CA VAL A 54 -11.60 3.11 -1.25
C VAL A 54 -12.54 4.22 -1.73
N GLU A 55 -13.34 3.94 -2.76
CA GLU A 55 -14.31 4.86 -3.35
C GLU A 55 -15.36 5.33 -2.32
N ASP A 56 -15.78 4.45 -1.40
CA ASP A 56 -16.71 4.79 -0.34
C ASP A 56 -16.07 5.73 0.68
N VAL A 57 -14.76 5.57 0.94
CA VAL A 57 -14.00 6.45 1.83
C VAL A 57 -13.77 7.81 1.18
N THR A 58 -13.32 7.83 -0.07
CA THR A 58 -12.95 9.07 -0.78
C THR A 58 -14.16 9.86 -1.27
N SER A 59 -15.31 9.20 -1.45
CA SER A 59 -16.49 9.77 -2.11
C SER A 59 -16.23 10.18 -3.58
N TYR A 60 -15.16 9.65 -4.18
CA TYR A 60 -14.78 9.86 -5.57
C TYR A 60 -14.70 8.52 -6.30
N PRO A 61 -15.34 8.40 -7.49
CA PRO A 61 -15.21 7.19 -8.29
C PRO A 61 -13.82 7.10 -8.91
N SER A 62 -13.44 5.90 -9.35
CA SER A 62 -12.28 5.70 -10.21
C SER A 62 -12.51 6.41 -11.57
N ILE A 63 -11.68 7.40 -11.88
CA ILE A 63 -11.75 8.20 -13.12
C ILE A 63 -10.45 8.08 -13.93
N LEU A 64 -10.47 8.56 -15.18
CA LEU A 64 -9.30 8.59 -16.09
C LEU A 64 -8.66 7.22 -16.28
N GLY A 65 -9.47 6.18 -16.51
CA GLY A 65 -8.97 4.81 -16.70
C GLY A 65 -8.28 4.21 -15.47
N GLY A 66 -8.55 4.72 -14.27
CA GLY A 66 -7.95 4.24 -13.02
C GLY A 66 -6.62 4.89 -12.65
N ARG A 67 -6.17 5.92 -13.39
CA ARG A 67 -4.93 6.66 -13.12
C ARG A 67 -4.93 7.39 -11.77
N VAL A 68 -6.10 7.75 -11.24
CA VAL A 68 -6.24 8.56 -10.01
C VAL A 68 -7.14 7.91 -8.95
N LYS A 69 -7.03 6.58 -8.77
CA LYS A 69 -7.85 5.81 -7.82
C LYS A 69 -7.57 6.08 -6.34
N THR A 70 -6.30 6.23 -5.96
CA THR A 70 -5.87 6.34 -4.55
C THR A 70 -5.29 7.70 -4.17
N LEU A 71 -5.09 8.60 -5.15
CA LEU A 71 -4.51 9.94 -4.98
C LEU A 71 -5.50 10.91 -4.33
N HIS A 72 -5.88 10.64 -3.08
CA HIS A 72 -6.89 11.39 -2.36
C HIS A 72 -6.45 11.74 -0.92
N PRO A 73 -6.77 12.94 -0.40
CA PRO A 73 -6.41 13.34 0.97
C PRO A 73 -6.91 12.39 2.06
N LYS A 74 -8.06 11.74 1.88
CA LYS A 74 -8.55 10.75 2.85
C LYS A 74 -7.69 9.48 2.91
N VAL A 75 -7.05 9.08 1.81
CA VAL A 75 -6.13 7.94 1.79
C VAL A 75 -4.77 8.37 2.35
N PHE A 76 -4.19 9.44 1.79
CA PHE A 76 -2.87 9.90 2.19
C PHE A 76 -2.83 10.50 3.59
N GLY A 77 -3.90 11.15 4.05
CA GLY A 77 -4.05 11.61 5.44
C GLY A 77 -4.13 10.44 6.43
N GLY A 78 -4.82 9.37 6.04
CA GLY A 78 -4.87 8.13 6.82
C GLY A 78 -3.50 7.47 7.00
N ILE A 79 -2.63 7.59 5.99
CA ILE A 79 -1.26 7.06 6.00
C ILE A 79 -0.27 8.03 6.67
N LEU A 80 -0.35 9.33 6.39
CA LEU A 80 0.70 10.31 6.73
C LEU A 80 0.47 11.09 8.02
N SER A 81 -0.73 11.01 8.61
CA SER A 81 -1.00 11.68 9.87
C SER A 81 -0.09 11.18 10.99
N ARG A 82 0.47 12.12 11.76
CA ARG A 82 1.28 11.80 12.93
C ARG A 82 0.34 11.56 14.10
N ARG A 83 0.43 10.37 14.69
CA ARG A 83 -0.53 9.95 15.72
C ARG A 83 -0.37 10.66 17.05
N ASP A 84 0.81 11.23 17.29
CA ASP A 84 1.13 12.02 18.47
C ASP A 84 1.06 13.54 18.25
N ASN A 85 0.58 13.99 17.09
CA ASN A 85 0.39 15.41 16.81
C ASN A 85 -1.09 15.82 16.96
N GLU A 86 -1.40 16.64 17.95
CA GLU A 86 -2.77 17.08 18.25
C GLU A 86 -3.44 17.81 17.07
N GLY A 87 -2.67 18.58 16.30
CA GLY A 87 -3.18 19.28 15.11
C GLY A 87 -3.61 18.31 14.01
N ASP A 88 -2.78 17.30 13.72
CA ASP A 88 -3.13 16.24 12.78
C ASP A 88 -4.37 15.46 13.29
N GLN A 89 -4.45 15.11 14.59
CA GLN A 89 -5.61 14.41 15.15
C GLN A 89 -6.91 15.21 15.01
N ALA A 90 -6.88 16.51 15.27
CA ALA A 90 -8.04 17.38 15.09
C ALA A 90 -8.49 17.46 13.62
N GLN A 91 -7.54 17.50 12.68
CA GLN A 91 -7.86 17.47 11.24
C GLN A 91 -8.43 16.11 10.81
N MET A 92 -7.87 15.01 11.31
CA MET A 92 -8.37 13.65 11.03
C MET A 92 -9.83 13.51 11.45
N GLN A 93 -10.19 14.00 12.64
CA GLN A 93 -11.58 14.00 13.11
C GLN A 93 -12.47 14.93 12.27
N LYS A 94 -12.03 16.16 12.02
CA LYS A 94 -12.79 17.17 11.28
C LYS A 94 -13.17 16.72 9.86
N TYR A 95 -12.24 16.04 9.18
CA TYR A 95 -12.42 15.60 7.80
C TYR A 95 -12.76 14.12 7.67
N GLU A 96 -13.09 13.46 8.78
CA GLU A 96 -13.52 12.06 8.85
C GLU A 96 -12.54 11.12 8.14
N ILE A 97 -11.25 11.33 8.39
CA ILE A 97 -10.18 10.57 7.75
C ILE A 97 -9.88 9.34 8.61
N PRO A 98 -10.02 8.11 8.06
CA PRO A 98 -9.67 6.91 8.80
C PRO A 98 -8.15 6.73 8.89
N PHE A 99 -7.66 6.18 9.99
CA PHE A 99 -6.26 5.73 10.08
C PHE A 99 -6.02 4.49 9.21
N ILE A 100 -4.85 4.44 8.59
CA ILE A 100 -4.32 3.27 7.89
C ILE A 100 -3.02 2.87 8.60
N ASP A 101 -2.94 1.61 9.04
CA ASP A 101 -1.80 1.09 9.81
C ASP A 101 -0.89 0.20 8.97
N LEU A 102 -1.43 -0.42 7.93
CA LEU A 102 -0.72 -1.28 7.00
C LEU A 102 -1.07 -0.87 5.57
N VAL A 103 -0.06 -0.75 4.72
CA VAL A 103 -0.22 -0.55 3.27
C VAL A 103 0.45 -1.73 2.58
N ILE A 104 -0.30 -2.50 1.81
CA ILE A 104 0.21 -3.55 0.93
C ILE A 104 -0.02 -3.11 -0.51
N VAL A 105 1.06 -2.94 -1.25
CA VAL A 105 1.01 -2.44 -2.62
C VAL A 105 2.16 -3.06 -3.40
N ASP A 106 1.93 -3.38 -4.67
CA ASP A 106 2.99 -3.66 -5.64
C ASP A 106 2.81 -2.73 -6.84
N LEU A 107 3.88 -2.56 -7.60
CA LEU A 107 3.90 -1.72 -8.79
C LEU A 107 3.59 -2.56 -10.02
N TYR A 108 3.08 -1.91 -11.08
CA TYR A 108 3.00 -2.56 -12.39
C TYR A 108 4.39 -3.04 -12.84
N PRO A 109 4.46 -4.19 -13.54
CA PRO A 109 5.72 -4.79 -13.95
C PRO A 109 6.32 -4.05 -15.16
N PHE A 110 6.82 -2.82 -14.92
CA PHE A 110 7.35 -1.92 -15.95
C PHE A 110 8.49 -2.58 -16.75
N GLU A 111 9.51 -3.11 -16.07
CA GLU A 111 10.64 -3.76 -16.73
C GLU A 111 10.23 -4.98 -17.57
N GLN A 112 9.22 -5.74 -17.12
CA GLN A 112 8.70 -6.87 -17.90
C GLN A 112 7.96 -6.40 -19.14
N THR A 113 7.25 -5.26 -19.03
CA THR A 113 6.55 -4.65 -20.16
C THR A 113 7.54 -4.17 -21.22
N VAL A 114 8.62 -3.50 -20.80
CA VAL A 114 9.74 -3.11 -21.69
C VAL A 114 10.35 -4.35 -22.36
N ALA A 115 10.68 -5.39 -21.58
CA ALA A 115 11.28 -6.62 -22.09
C ALA A 115 10.37 -7.41 -23.06
N SER A 116 9.04 -7.21 -22.98
CA SER A 116 8.08 -7.84 -23.88
C SER A 116 8.06 -7.25 -25.29
N GLY A 117 8.73 -6.11 -25.51
CA GLY A 117 8.70 -5.40 -26.78
C GLY A 117 7.38 -4.65 -27.04
N ALA A 118 6.69 -4.26 -25.96
CA ALA A 118 5.47 -3.46 -26.04
C ALA A 118 5.74 -2.09 -26.68
N SER A 119 4.69 -1.44 -27.18
CA SER A 119 4.82 -0.10 -27.75
C SER A 119 5.19 0.94 -26.68
N ALA A 120 5.79 2.06 -27.08
CA ALA A 120 6.11 3.15 -26.16
C ALA A 120 4.85 3.67 -25.42
N GLU A 121 3.72 3.72 -26.11
CA GLU A 121 2.41 4.07 -25.52
C GLU A 121 2.02 3.09 -24.41
N ASP A 122 2.12 1.78 -24.66
CA ASP A 122 1.83 0.75 -23.67
C ASP A 122 2.79 0.82 -22.47
N ILE A 123 4.08 1.07 -22.71
CA ILE A 123 5.09 1.22 -21.65
C ILE A 123 4.77 2.42 -20.76
N ILE A 124 4.40 3.57 -21.36
CA ILE A 124 3.99 4.78 -20.64
C ILE A 124 2.74 4.53 -19.78
N GLU A 125 1.75 3.79 -20.29
CA GLU A 125 0.56 3.41 -19.51
C GLU A 125 0.86 2.50 -18.30
N LYS A 126 2.03 1.83 -18.28
CA LYS A 126 2.48 1.02 -17.14
C LYS A 126 3.29 1.78 -16.09
N ILE A 127 3.50 3.08 -16.26
CA ILE A 127 4.13 3.92 -15.23
C ILE A 127 3.10 4.18 -14.12
N ASP A 128 3.34 3.60 -12.94
CA ASP A 128 2.43 3.68 -11.81
C ASP A 128 2.68 4.92 -10.95
N ILE A 129 1.72 5.84 -10.94
CA ILE A 129 1.76 7.05 -10.10
C ILE A 129 1.16 6.79 -8.71
N GLY A 130 0.10 5.98 -8.63
CA GLY A 130 -0.62 5.73 -7.39
C GLY A 130 0.18 4.83 -6.46
N GLY A 131 0.67 3.70 -6.98
CA GLY A 131 1.43 2.71 -6.25
C GLY A 131 2.72 3.29 -5.66
N ILE A 132 3.50 4.01 -6.48
CA ILE A 132 4.76 4.63 -6.01
C ILE A 132 4.51 5.68 -4.92
N SER A 133 3.41 6.43 -5.03
CA SER A 133 3.02 7.42 -4.03
C SER A 133 2.64 6.76 -2.70
N LEU A 134 1.90 5.65 -2.73
CA LEU A 134 1.54 4.87 -1.55
C LEU A 134 2.78 4.27 -0.86
N ILE A 135 3.70 3.69 -1.63
CA ILE A 135 4.98 3.16 -1.12
C ILE A 135 5.73 4.23 -0.34
N ARG A 136 5.95 5.39 -0.96
CA ARG A 136 6.69 6.48 -0.34
C ARG A 136 5.97 7.07 0.88
N ALA A 137 4.65 7.15 0.85
CA ALA A 137 3.86 7.65 1.98
C ALA A 137 3.95 6.73 3.20
N GLY A 138 3.76 5.42 2.99
CA GLY A 138 3.88 4.41 4.05
C GLY A 138 5.29 4.37 4.63
N ALA A 139 6.32 4.39 3.77
CA ALA A 139 7.72 4.39 4.19
C ALA A 139 8.08 5.66 4.99
N LYS A 140 7.60 6.83 4.56
CA LYS A 140 7.84 8.09 5.28
C LYS A 140 7.26 8.05 6.70
N ASN A 141 6.06 7.47 6.88
CA ASN A 141 5.39 7.43 8.18
C ASN A 141 5.59 6.10 8.93
N PHE A 142 6.75 5.44 8.76
CA PHE A 142 7.08 4.16 9.40
C PHE A 142 6.97 4.17 10.92
N LYS A 143 6.97 5.35 11.55
CA LYS A 143 6.73 5.48 12.99
C LYS A 143 5.40 4.83 13.41
N ASP A 144 4.40 4.89 12.53
CA ASP A 144 3.02 4.48 12.79
C ASP A 144 2.45 3.52 11.74
N VAL A 145 3.07 3.39 10.55
CA VAL A 145 2.56 2.60 9.42
C VAL A 145 3.56 1.52 8.99
N VAL A 146 3.06 0.33 8.66
CA VAL A 146 3.82 -0.74 8.01
C VAL A 146 3.60 -0.63 6.50
N ILE A 147 4.67 -0.65 5.70
CA ILE A 147 4.59 -0.66 4.23
C ILE A 147 5.14 -1.97 3.66
N VAL A 148 4.33 -2.68 2.89
CA VAL A 148 4.73 -3.88 2.14
C VAL A 148 4.75 -3.50 0.65
N PRO A 149 5.93 -3.22 0.08
CA PRO A 149 6.08 -2.65 -1.26
C PRO A 149 6.11 -3.69 -2.39
N SER A 150 6.18 -4.99 -2.06
CA SER A 150 6.13 -6.08 -3.02
C SER A 150 5.73 -7.41 -2.37
N LYS A 151 5.50 -8.44 -3.19
CA LYS A 151 5.21 -9.80 -2.72
C LYS A 151 6.40 -10.48 -2.03
N ALA A 152 7.64 -10.03 -2.28
CA ALA A 152 8.83 -10.59 -1.64
C ALA A 152 8.82 -10.39 -0.12
N GLU A 153 8.05 -9.41 0.36
CA GLU A 153 7.90 -9.06 1.76
C GLU A 153 6.81 -9.86 2.48
N TYR A 154 5.96 -10.59 1.76
CA TYR A 154 4.83 -11.31 2.37
C TYR A 154 5.26 -12.34 3.43
N PRO A 155 6.28 -13.20 3.16
CA PRO A 155 6.74 -14.16 4.17
C PRO A 155 7.25 -13.48 5.44
N VAL A 156 7.89 -12.31 5.30
CA VAL A 156 8.44 -11.55 6.43
C VAL A 156 7.32 -10.96 7.28
N LEU A 157 6.32 -10.33 6.65
CA LEU A 157 5.16 -9.83 7.38
C LEU A 157 4.40 -10.99 8.06
N LEU A 158 4.18 -12.10 7.36
CA LEU A 158 3.48 -13.25 7.90
C LEU A 158 4.19 -13.82 9.14
N GLN A 159 5.53 -13.91 9.11
CA GLN A 159 6.31 -14.34 10.26
C GLN A 159 6.12 -13.40 11.47
N ILE A 160 6.13 -12.08 11.24
CA ILE A 160 5.87 -11.09 12.30
C ILE A 160 4.46 -11.29 12.86
N LEU A 161 3.45 -11.42 12.01
CA LEU A 161 2.06 -11.62 12.42
C LEU A 161 1.87 -12.92 13.21
N ASN A 162 2.55 -13.99 12.83
CA ASN A 162 2.49 -15.27 13.54
C ASN A 162 3.15 -15.22 14.91
N THR A 163 4.21 -14.41 15.06
CA THR A 163 4.96 -14.29 16.32
C THR A 163 4.29 -13.31 17.28
N ASN A 164 3.82 -12.17 16.76
CA ASN A 164 3.44 -11.01 17.56
C ASN A 164 1.94 -10.68 17.50
N GLY A 165 1.16 -11.43 16.72
CA GLY A 165 -0.20 -11.04 16.31
C GLY A 165 -0.16 -9.85 15.36
N ALA A 166 -1.27 -9.13 15.20
CA ALA A 166 -1.34 -7.89 14.42
C ALA A 166 -0.61 -6.70 15.09
N HIS A 167 0.61 -6.91 15.59
CA HIS A 167 1.44 -5.88 16.20
C HIS A 167 2.85 -5.88 15.61
N THR A 168 3.40 -4.69 15.41
CA THR A 168 4.77 -4.49 14.94
C THR A 168 5.56 -3.62 15.90
N ASP A 169 6.86 -3.89 15.99
CA ASP A 169 7.79 -3.00 16.65
C ASP A 169 8.34 -1.95 15.68
N ILE A 170 8.99 -0.92 16.20
CA ILE A 170 9.52 0.17 15.38
C ILE A 170 10.59 -0.32 14.40
N GLU A 171 11.38 -1.32 14.79
CA GLU A 171 12.42 -1.89 13.94
C GLU A 171 11.82 -2.67 12.76
N ASP A 172 10.71 -3.38 12.97
CA ASP A 172 9.97 -4.03 11.87
C ASP A 172 9.54 -2.99 10.84
N ARG A 173 8.89 -1.90 11.30
CA ARG A 173 8.40 -0.84 10.40
C ARG A 173 9.53 -0.11 9.69
N LYS A 174 10.65 0.11 10.38
CA LYS A 174 11.84 0.74 9.80
C LYS A 174 12.48 -0.14 8.73
N MET A 175 12.56 -1.45 8.95
CA MET A 175 13.03 -2.41 7.93
C MET A 175 12.13 -2.36 6.68
N PHE A 176 10.81 -2.40 6.86
CA PHE A 176 9.86 -2.29 5.75
C PHE A 176 9.99 -0.97 4.99
N ALA A 177 10.21 0.15 5.70
CA ALA A 177 10.42 1.45 5.08
C ALA A 177 11.72 1.53 4.25
N GLU A 178 12.81 0.93 4.73
CA GLU A 178 14.07 0.83 4.00
C GLU A 178 13.87 0.07 2.68
N ARG A 179 13.26 -1.11 2.74
CA ARG A 179 12.94 -1.91 1.55
C ARG A 179 12.01 -1.19 0.58
N ALA A 180 11.00 -0.48 1.10
CA ALA A 180 10.07 0.31 0.31
C ALA A 180 10.78 1.43 -0.47
N PHE A 181 11.71 2.15 0.15
CA PHE A 181 12.52 3.13 -0.57
C PHE A 181 13.46 2.47 -1.59
N GLY A 182 14.01 1.28 -1.29
CA GLY A 182 14.74 0.46 -2.25
C GLY A 182 13.93 0.12 -3.50
N VAL A 183 12.69 -0.37 -3.33
CA VAL A 183 11.75 -0.65 -4.44
C VAL A 183 11.47 0.61 -5.25
N SER A 184 11.17 1.74 -4.59
CA SER A 184 10.88 2.99 -5.29
C SER A 184 12.08 3.52 -6.09
N SER A 185 13.29 3.42 -5.53
CA SER A 185 14.52 3.86 -6.19
C SER A 185 14.85 3.00 -7.40
N HIS A 186 14.62 1.69 -7.32
CA HIS A 186 14.82 0.77 -8.44
C HIS A 186 13.83 1.06 -9.57
N TYR A 187 12.55 1.26 -9.23
CA TYR A 187 11.49 1.55 -10.20
C TYR A 187 11.75 2.83 -11.00
N ASP A 188 12.07 3.94 -10.31
CA ASP A 188 12.37 5.22 -10.98
C ASP A 188 13.63 5.12 -11.85
N LYS A 189 14.64 4.34 -11.42
CA LYS A 189 15.83 4.07 -12.22
C LYS A 189 15.48 3.34 -13.52
N ALA A 190 14.61 2.33 -13.46
CA ALA A 190 14.19 1.58 -14.64
C ALA A 190 13.45 2.48 -15.65
N ILE A 191 12.54 3.34 -15.17
CA ILE A 191 11.84 4.33 -16.00
C ILE A 191 12.82 5.30 -16.64
N HIS A 192 13.72 5.89 -15.85
CA HIS A 192 14.75 6.80 -16.37
C HIS A 192 15.62 6.13 -17.44
N SER A 193 16.07 4.90 -17.18
CA SER A 193 16.89 4.15 -18.11
C SER A 193 16.19 3.90 -19.45
N TRP A 194 14.89 3.59 -19.42
CA TRP A 194 14.09 3.44 -20.64
C TRP A 194 14.02 4.75 -21.42
N PHE A 195 13.60 5.86 -20.79
CA PHE A 195 13.54 7.18 -21.44
C PHE A 195 14.89 7.68 -21.97
N ALA A 196 16.01 7.27 -21.37
CA ALA A 196 17.35 7.65 -21.81
C ALA A 196 17.81 6.90 -23.08
N THR A 197 17.11 5.81 -23.45
CA THR A 197 17.43 4.99 -24.63
C THR A 197 16.40 5.12 -25.76
N GLU A 198 15.27 5.78 -25.52
CA GLU A 198 14.28 6.14 -26.55
C GLU A 198 14.76 7.28 -27.46
#